data_AF-A0A136MDJ3-F1
#
_entry.id   AF-A0A136MDJ3-F1
#
_cell.length_a   1.000
_cell.length_b   1.000
_cell.length_c   1.000
_cell.angle_alpha   90.00
_cell.angle_beta   90.00
_cell.angle_gamma   90.00
#
_symmetry.space_group_name_H-M   'P 1'
#
loop_
_entity.id
_entity.type
_entity.pdbx_description
1 polymer ?
#
loop_
_entity_poly.entity_id
_entity_poly.type
_entity_poly.pdbx_seq_one_letter_code
_entity_poly.pdbx_strand_id
1 'polypeptide(L)'
;MSNEAEVAFVQGWYNAMVIGSIVFITVALLVWLIYQLKVSLIRTYKGKYDYINATEIKWMKWVFAFIGLSVACVINLYGKDEIGGPGLAFFVRFFFSLSGATLIGYVASLILDYYYPTRLNVKLRKLRYTPRTSKAGNKMKLLSEDEEDVHLNEGMQAEENIFSIDYDVWIDEKTEEVKIEKYQGHLISLQCNNCGFYTMRVQREEIVERAEDGSPKELLKHYQCSYCKNIRATQFTISRKESEDYKHVKPKYRKRSKNIELIKLDIHSALGGKKTFEFQSIEEVQKFLNEFDFDKVV
;
A
#
# COMPACT_ATOMS: atom_id res chain seq x y z
N MET A 1 -23.81 -13.18 -50.97
CA MET A 1 -24.34 -13.40 -49.60
C MET A 1 -23.32 -13.09 -48.50
N SER A 2 -22.00 -13.05 -48.75
CA SER A 2 -20.97 -12.68 -47.74
C SER A 2 -20.87 -11.17 -47.47
N ASN A 3 -21.00 -10.33 -48.49
CA ASN A 3 -20.66 -8.89 -48.38
C ASN A 3 -21.65 -8.07 -47.51
N GLU A 4 -22.95 -8.36 -47.56
CA GLU A 4 -23.95 -7.64 -46.73
C GLU A 4 -23.81 -7.98 -45.24
N ALA A 5 -23.52 -9.23 -44.92
CA ALA A 5 -23.30 -9.68 -43.54
C ALA A 5 -22.00 -9.07 -42.96
N GLU A 6 -20.95 -8.97 -43.77
CA GLU A 6 -19.68 -8.34 -43.38
C GLU A 6 -19.84 -6.83 -43.14
N VAL A 7 -20.55 -6.12 -44.02
CA VAL A 7 -20.85 -4.69 -43.83
C VAL A 7 -21.71 -4.45 -42.58
N ALA A 8 -22.74 -5.27 -42.35
CA ALA A 8 -23.56 -5.19 -41.15
C ALA A 8 -22.74 -5.46 -39.86
N PHE A 9 -21.82 -6.41 -39.90
CA PHE A 9 -20.90 -6.69 -38.80
C PHE A 9 -19.97 -5.51 -38.53
N VAL A 10 -19.31 -4.94 -39.54
CA VAL A 10 -18.40 -3.80 -39.38
C VAL A 10 -19.11 -2.59 -38.80
N GLN A 11 -20.33 -2.29 -39.28
CA GLN A 11 -21.14 -1.19 -38.76
C GLN A 11 -21.56 -1.44 -37.31
N GLY A 12 -21.98 -2.67 -36.97
CA GLY A 12 -22.32 -3.06 -35.60
C GLY A 12 -21.12 -2.96 -34.66
N TRP A 13 -19.96 -3.44 -35.10
CA TRP A 13 -18.70 -3.35 -34.36
C TRP A 13 -18.29 -1.89 -34.11
N TYR A 14 -18.36 -1.05 -35.14
CA TYR A 14 -18.05 0.38 -35.01
C TYR A 14 -18.97 1.05 -33.99
N ASN A 15 -20.29 0.84 -34.10
CA ASN A 15 -21.25 1.39 -33.14
C ASN A 15 -20.96 0.90 -31.72
N ALA A 16 -20.63 -0.38 -31.54
CA ALA A 16 -20.25 -0.93 -30.24
C ALA A 16 -18.98 -0.28 -29.67
N MET A 17 -17.96 -0.01 -30.51
CA MET A 17 -16.74 0.67 -30.09
C MET A 17 -16.98 2.14 -29.72
N VAL A 18 -17.84 2.86 -30.47
CA VAL A 18 -18.22 4.24 -30.14
C VAL A 18 -18.94 4.27 -28.80
N ILE A 19 -19.99 3.46 -28.64
CA ILE A 19 -20.75 3.36 -27.39
C ILE A 19 -19.82 2.94 -26.24
N GLY A 20 -18.98 1.94 -26.46
CA GLY A 20 -18.01 1.44 -25.48
C GLY A 20 -17.06 2.54 -24.99
N SER A 21 -16.48 3.32 -25.90
CA SER A 21 -15.58 4.43 -25.52
C SER A 21 -16.28 5.49 -24.65
N ILE A 22 -17.50 5.88 -25.01
CA ILE A 22 -18.30 6.85 -24.24
C ILE A 22 -18.67 6.27 -22.86
N VAL A 23 -19.09 5.01 -22.81
CA VAL A 23 -19.47 4.36 -21.55
C VAL A 23 -18.26 4.23 -20.63
N PHE A 24 -17.11 3.75 -21.11
CA PHE A 24 -15.94 3.56 -20.27
C PHE A 24 -15.38 4.87 -19.73
N ILE A 25 -15.33 5.94 -20.54
CA ILE A 25 -14.88 7.24 -20.03
C ILE A 25 -15.86 7.82 -19.01
N THR A 26 -17.17 7.64 -19.23
CA THR A 26 -18.20 8.07 -18.28
C THR A 26 -18.08 7.32 -16.96
N VAL A 27 -17.88 6.00 -17.01
CA VAL A 27 -17.65 5.16 -15.82
C VAL A 27 -16.36 5.59 -15.10
N ALA A 28 -15.27 5.88 -15.81
CA ALA A 28 -14.05 6.38 -15.20
C ALA A 28 -14.28 7.68 -14.40
N LEU A 29 -15.02 8.63 -14.99
CA LEU A 29 -15.40 9.87 -14.32
C LEU A 29 -16.30 9.63 -13.11
N LEU A 30 -17.31 8.76 -13.23
CA LEU A 30 -18.20 8.40 -12.12
C LEU A 30 -17.44 7.75 -10.96
N VAL A 31 -16.54 6.81 -11.24
CA VAL A 31 -15.68 6.17 -10.23
C VAL A 31 -14.84 7.21 -9.49
N TRP A 32 -14.25 8.16 -10.22
CA TRP A 32 -13.49 9.27 -9.62
C TRP A 32 -14.39 10.18 -8.75
N LEU A 33 -15.56 10.57 -9.25
CA LEU A 33 -16.52 11.41 -8.53
C LEU A 33 -17.05 10.72 -7.26
N ILE A 34 -17.40 9.43 -7.33
CA ILE A 34 -17.85 8.64 -6.18
C ILE A 34 -16.75 8.61 -5.11
N TYR A 35 -15.49 8.44 -5.50
CA TYR A 35 -14.38 8.50 -4.56
C TYR A 35 -14.28 9.86 -3.88
N GLN A 36 -14.32 10.97 -4.64
CA GLN A 36 -14.27 12.32 -4.06
C GLN A 36 -15.45 12.60 -3.13
N LEU A 37 -16.65 12.16 -3.50
CA LEU A 37 -17.84 12.27 -2.68
C LEU A 37 -17.68 11.49 -1.37
N LYS A 38 -17.20 10.24 -1.42
CA LYS A 38 -16.91 9.44 -0.22
C LYS A 38 -15.90 10.12 0.70
N VAL A 39 -14.82 10.67 0.15
CA VAL A 39 -13.83 11.42 0.95
C VAL A 39 -14.44 12.67 1.56
N SER A 40 -15.28 13.40 0.82
CA SER A 40 -15.94 14.63 1.29
C SER A 40 -16.92 14.38 2.43
N LEU A 41 -17.66 13.25 2.38
CA LEU A 41 -18.60 12.85 3.42
C LEU A 41 -17.95 12.57 4.77
N ILE A 42 -16.65 12.21 4.80
CA ILE A 42 -15.93 11.95 6.04
C ILE A 42 -15.55 13.28 6.71
N ARG A 43 -16.20 13.57 7.84
CA ARG A 43 -16.04 14.81 8.59
C ARG A 43 -14.75 14.86 9.42
N THR A 44 -14.35 13.73 10.02
CA THR A 44 -13.17 13.69 10.89
C THR A 44 -11.88 13.64 10.07
N TYR A 45 -10.88 14.43 10.45
CA TYR A 45 -9.58 14.41 9.79
C TYR A 45 -8.92 13.03 9.88
N LYS A 46 -9.02 12.35 11.04
CA LYS A 46 -8.53 10.97 11.21
C LYS A 46 -9.23 9.97 10.30
N GLY A 47 -10.56 9.97 10.26
CA GLY A 47 -11.30 9.06 9.38
C GLY A 47 -10.98 9.31 7.90
N LYS A 48 -10.78 10.58 7.53
CA LYS A 48 -10.37 10.98 6.18
C LYS A 48 -8.95 10.48 5.86
N TYR A 49 -8.01 10.61 6.80
CA TYR A 49 -6.66 10.07 6.69
C TYR A 49 -6.70 8.55 6.45
N ASP A 50 -7.41 7.80 7.29
CA ASP A 50 -7.44 6.33 7.23
C ASP A 50 -8.06 5.83 5.92
N TYR A 51 -9.18 6.43 5.53
CA TYR A 51 -9.86 6.06 4.30
C TYR A 51 -9.00 6.34 3.06
N ILE A 52 -8.34 7.51 3.03
CA ILE A 52 -7.44 7.89 1.94
C ILE A 52 -6.26 6.90 1.86
N ASN A 53 -5.57 6.66 2.97
CA ASN A 53 -4.41 5.78 3.02
C ASN A 53 -4.75 4.36 2.56
N ALA A 54 -5.92 3.84 2.95
CA ALA A 54 -6.33 2.47 2.62
C ALA A 54 -6.89 2.29 1.20
N THR A 55 -7.44 3.33 0.58
CA THR A 55 -8.27 3.18 -0.63
C THR A 55 -7.89 4.05 -1.83
N GLU A 56 -7.22 5.20 -1.67
CA GLU A 56 -6.98 6.16 -2.76
C GLU A 56 -6.35 5.50 -4.00
N ILE A 57 -5.29 4.71 -3.80
CA ILE A 57 -4.59 4.01 -4.89
C ILE A 57 -5.50 2.99 -5.59
N LYS A 58 -6.36 2.28 -4.83
CA LYS A 58 -7.27 1.28 -5.39
C LYS A 58 -8.31 1.93 -6.31
N TRP A 59 -8.87 3.06 -5.88
CA TRP A 59 -9.80 3.85 -6.70
C TRP A 59 -9.12 4.40 -7.95
N MET A 60 -7.91 4.96 -7.84
CA MET A 60 -7.18 5.47 -9.01
C MET A 60 -6.85 4.37 -10.02
N LYS A 61 -6.50 3.15 -9.57
CA LYS A 61 -6.28 2.00 -10.47
C LYS A 61 -7.53 1.66 -11.29
N TRP A 62 -8.72 1.71 -10.69
CA TRP A 62 -9.97 1.51 -11.42
C TRP A 62 -10.22 2.60 -12.45
N VAL A 63 -9.99 3.88 -12.11
CA VAL A 63 -10.11 4.99 -13.05
C VAL A 63 -9.20 4.78 -14.27
N PHE A 64 -7.92 4.47 -14.06
CA PHE A 64 -6.99 4.21 -15.16
C PHE A 64 -7.33 2.96 -15.97
N ALA A 65 -7.88 1.92 -15.34
CA ALA A 65 -8.34 0.73 -16.05
C ALA A 65 -9.47 1.06 -17.05
N PHE A 66 -10.46 1.83 -16.62
CA PHE A 66 -11.55 2.28 -17.51
C PHE A 66 -11.07 3.24 -18.60
N ILE A 67 -10.12 4.14 -18.29
CA ILE A 67 -9.47 4.98 -19.31
C ILE A 67 -8.75 4.10 -20.35
N GLY A 68 -8.00 3.07 -19.91
CA GLY A 68 -7.34 2.13 -20.82
C GLY A 68 -8.30 1.38 -21.73
N LEU A 69 -9.45 0.92 -21.19
CA LEU A 69 -10.52 0.30 -21.98
C LEU A 69 -11.16 1.28 -22.98
N SER A 70 -11.36 2.54 -22.58
CA SER A 70 -11.84 3.58 -23.48
C SER A 70 -10.87 3.81 -24.65
N VAL A 71 -9.56 3.88 -24.38
CA VAL A 71 -8.52 4.04 -25.40
C VAL A 71 -8.48 2.84 -26.35
N ALA A 72 -8.62 1.61 -25.83
CA ALA A 72 -8.75 0.41 -26.65
C ALA A 72 -9.94 0.50 -27.63
N CYS A 73 -11.12 0.94 -27.16
CA CYS A 73 -12.27 1.17 -28.03
C CYS A 73 -11.99 2.23 -29.10
N VAL A 74 -11.34 3.34 -28.74
CA VAL A 74 -10.99 4.43 -29.69
C VAL A 74 -10.01 3.94 -30.78
N ILE A 75 -9.01 3.14 -30.43
CA ILE A 75 -8.07 2.58 -31.41
C ILE A 75 -8.81 1.72 -32.45
N ASN A 76 -9.86 0.99 -32.03
CA ASN A 76 -10.68 0.20 -32.94
C ASN A 76 -11.59 1.03 -33.87
N LEU A 77 -11.72 2.35 -33.66
CA LEU A 77 -12.44 3.26 -34.56
C LEU A 77 -11.59 3.71 -35.75
N TYR A 78 -10.26 3.56 -35.68
CA TYR A 78 -9.36 3.99 -36.74
C TYR A 78 -9.65 3.25 -38.05
N GLY A 79 -9.66 3.94 -39.19
CA GLY A 79 -9.86 3.36 -40.53
C GLY A 79 -11.22 2.68 -40.75
N LYS A 80 -12.29 3.28 -40.22
CA LYS A 80 -13.68 2.82 -40.39
C LYS A 80 -14.06 2.57 -41.84
N ASP A 81 -13.65 3.46 -42.75
CA ASP A 81 -14.12 3.47 -44.14
C ASP A 81 -13.24 2.61 -45.08
N GLU A 82 -12.15 2.03 -44.56
CA GLU A 82 -11.14 1.31 -45.35
C GLU A 82 -11.23 -0.22 -45.20
N ILE A 83 -12.01 -0.75 -44.24
CA ILE A 83 -12.07 -2.19 -43.95
C ILE A 83 -13.49 -2.73 -44.11
N GLY A 84 -13.66 -3.64 -45.07
CA GLY A 84 -14.94 -4.27 -45.39
C GLY A 84 -15.34 -5.50 -44.57
N GLY A 85 -14.55 -5.95 -43.58
CA GLY A 85 -14.90 -7.16 -42.80
C GLY A 85 -13.84 -7.65 -41.80
N PRO A 86 -14.09 -8.77 -41.09
CA PRO A 86 -13.15 -9.39 -40.14
C PRO A 86 -12.00 -10.10 -40.88
N GLY A 87 -11.11 -9.30 -41.47
CA GLY A 87 -9.88 -9.75 -42.12
C GLY A 87 -8.62 -9.51 -41.27
N LEU A 88 -7.44 -9.69 -41.87
CA LEU A 88 -6.15 -9.45 -41.21
C LEU A 88 -6.08 -8.08 -40.49
N ALA A 89 -6.61 -7.04 -41.12
CA ALA A 89 -6.56 -5.69 -40.59
C ALA A 89 -7.48 -5.48 -39.35
N PHE A 90 -8.52 -6.30 -39.16
CA PHE A 90 -9.30 -6.35 -37.90
C PHE A 90 -8.44 -6.88 -36.74
N PHE A 91 -7.70 -7.97 -36.95
CA PHE A 91 -6.82 -8.56 -35.94
C PHE A 91 -5.65 -7.63 -35.57
N VAL A 92 -5.09 -6.93 -36.56
CA VAL A 92 -4.06 -5.92 -36.34
C VAL A 92 -4.57 -4.81 -35.41
N ARG A 93 -5.80 -4.31 -35.62
CA ARG A 93 -6.42 -3.30 -34.73
C ARG A 93 -6.65 -3.83 -33.33
N PHE A 94 -7.14 -5.06 -33.20
CA PHE A 94 -7.32 -5.69 -31.90
C PHE A 94 -5.98 -5.77 -31.14
N PHE A 95 -4.90 -6.15 -31.81
CA PHE A 95 -3.56 -6.18 -31.24
C PHE A 95 -3.08 -4.79 -30.80
N PHE A 96 -3.25 -3.76 -31.65
CA PHE A 96 -2.89 -2.38 -31.29
C PHE A 96 -3.74 -1.82 -30.15
N SER A 97 -5.02 -2.19 -30.09
CA SER A 97 -5.92 -1.84 -28.98
C SER A 97 -5.46 -2.44 -27.66
N LEU A 98 -5.08 -3.73 -27.66
CA LEU A 98 -4.52 -4.39 -26.47
C LEU A 98 -3.19 -3.73 -26.06
N SER A 99 -2.33 -3.42 -27.04
CA SER A 99 -1.05 -2.73 -26.82
C SER A 99 -1.27 -1.32 -26.26
N GLY A 100 -2.25 -0.58 -26.77
CA GLY A 100 -2.61 0.75 -26.28
C GLY A 100 -3.15 0.72 -24.85
N ALA A 101 -4.06 -0.20 -24.54
CA ALA A 101 -4.59 -0.36 -23.18
C ALA A 101 -3.50 -0.74 -22.17
N THR A 102 -2.59 -1.66 -22.56
CA THR A 102 -1.47 -2.06 -21.69
C THR A 102 -0.45 -0.94 -21.50
N LEU A 103 -0.18 -0.14 -22.55
CA LEU A 103 0.66 1.06 -22.45
C LEU A 103 0.08 2.08 -21.47
N ILE A 104 -1.23 2.37 -21.55
CA ILE A 104 -1.91 3.25 -20.59
C ILE A 104 -1.81 2.68 -19.17
N GLY A 105 -1.99 1.37 -18.99
CA GLY A 105 -1.83 0.70 -17.70
C GLY A 105 -0.41 0.82 -17.12
N TYR A 106 0.61 0.77 -17.97
CA TYR A 106 2.01 0.97 -17.59
C TYR A 106 2.31 2.43 -17.24
N VAL A 107 1.89 3.39 -18.06
CA VAL A 107 2.04 4.82 -17.75
C VAL A 107 1.34 5.16 -16.43
N ALA A 108 0.13 4.64 -16.21
CA ALA A 108 -0.59 4.79 -14.95
C ALA A 108 0.16 4.15 -13.77
N SER A 109 0.87 3.03 -13.96
CA SER A 109 1.68 2.45 -12.89
C SER A 109 2.83 3.36 -12.49
N LEU A 110 3.55 3.90 -13.47
CA LEU A 110 4.64 4.85 -13.23
C LEU A 110 4.16 6.11 -12.51
N ILE A 111 3.03 6.67 -12.94
CA ILE A 111 2.43 7.84 -12.29
C ILE A 111 2.07 7.52 -10.83
N LEU A 112 1.45 6.37 -10.57
CA LEU A 112 1.07 5.96 -9.22
C LEU A 112 2.27 5.65 -8.33
N ASP A 113 3.35 5.09 -8.87
CA ASP A 113 4.60 4.80 -8.16
C ASP A 113 5.40 6.06 -7.82
N TYR A 114 5.18 7.17 -8.54
CA TYR A 114 5.72 8.48 -8.16
C TYR A 114 4.79 9.22 -7.18
N TYR A 115 3.49 9.19 -7.44
CA TYR A 115 2.47 9.83 -6.60
C TYR A 115 2.46 9.25 -5.17
N TYR A 116 2.62 7.94 -5.06
CA TYR A 116 2.89 7.23 -3.82
C TYR A 116 4.38 6.91 -3.74
N PRO A 117 5.16 7.40 -2.75
CA PRO A 117 4.70 7.92 -1.46
C PRO A 117 4.58 9.46 -1.39
N THR A 118 5.16 10.20 -2.33
CA THR A 118 5.45 11.64 -2.14
C THR A 118 4.21 12.53 -1.93
N ARG A 119 3.33 12.62 -2.93
CA ARG A 119 2.14 13.50 -2.92
C ARG A 119 1.10 13.01 -1.91
N LEU A 120 0.92 11.69 -1.82
CA LEU A 120 0.02 11.10 -0.85
C LEU A 120 0.47 11.41 0.58
N ASN A 121 1.76 11.25 0.90
CA ASN A 121 2.29 11.54 2.23
C ASN A 121 2.14 13.01 2.59
N VAL A 122 2.35 13.95 1.67
CA VAL A 122 2.11 15.39 1.93
C VAL A 122 0.66 15.64 2.30
N LYS A 123 -0.28 15.04 1.56
CA LYS A 123 -1.73 15.16 1.82
C LYS A 123 -2.11 14.53 3.17
N LEU A 124 -1.62 13.32 3.45
CA LEU A 124 -1.85 12.61 4.71
C LEU A 124 -1.25 13.35 5.90
N ARG A 125 -0.02 13.87 5.77
CA ARG A 125 0.65 14.67 6.80
C ARG A 125 -0.12 15.94 7.11
N LYS A 126 -0.64 16.62 6.09
CA LYS A 126 -1.51 17.78 6.29
C LYS A 126 -2.75 17.40 7.10
N LEU A 127 -3.40 16.28 6.79
CA LEU A 127 -4.58 15.82 7.54
C LEU A 127 -4.24 15.46 8.99
N ARG A 128 -3.10 14.77 9.21
CA ARG A 128 -2.63 14.36 10.55
C ARG A 128 -2.44 15.58 11.46
N TYR A 129 -1.62 16.55 11.04
CA TYR A 129 -1.25 17.71 11.85
C TYR A 129 -2.21 18.92 11.74
N THR A 130 -3.36 18.78 11.08
CA THR A 130 -4.38 19.85 11.12
C THR A 130 -4.99 19.89 12.53
N PRO A 131 -5.04 21.07 13.19
CA PRO A 131 -5.60 21.21 14.53
C PRO A 131 -7.02 20.66 14.64
N ARG A 132 -7.29 19.95 15.73
CA ARG A 132 -8.61 19.38 16.02
C ARG A 132 -9.47 20.39 16.77
N THR A 133 -10.77 20.16 16.71
CA THR A 133 -11.77 20.95 17.43
C THR A 133 -12.35 20.09 18.53
N SER A 134 -12.33 20.59 19.77
CA SER A 134 -12.97 19.95 20.91
C SER A 134 -14.49 19.98 20.78
N LYS A 135 -15.20 19.27 21.66
CA LYS A 135 -16.67 19.33 21.72
C LYS A 135 -17.19 20.74 22.03
N ALA A 136 -16.41 21.51 22.79
CA ALA A 136 -16.69 22.91 23.09
C ALA A 136 -16.38 23.86 21.91
N GLY A 137 -15.78 23.36 20.83
CA GLY A 137 -15.42 24.15 19.65
C GLY A 137 -14.08 24.88 19.77
N ASN A 138 -13.30 24.64 20.83
CA ASN A 138 -11.95 25.21 20.93
C ASN A 138 -10.98 24.44 20.03
N LYS A 139 -9.91 25.11 19.62
CA LYS A 139 -8.79 24.46 18.92
C LYS A 139 -7.96 23.69 19.92
N MET A 140 -7.70 22.42 19.62
CA MET A 140 -6.86 21.56 20.43
C MET A 140 -5.38 21.77 20.07
N LYS A 141 -4.51 21.77 21.07
CA LYS A 141 -3.05 21.72 20.94
C LYS A 141 -2.63 20.25 20.72
N LEU A 142 -1.70 20.03 19.79
CA LEU A 142 -0.99 18.75 19.68
C LEU A 142 0.17 18.76 20.69
N LEU A 143 0.23 17.73 21.52
CA LEU A 143 1.32 17.55 22.48
C LEU A 143 2.60 17.07 21.76
N SER A 144 3.77 17.37 22.33
CA SER A 144 5.00 16.70 21.92
C SER A 144 5.09 15.30 22.53
N GLU A 145 5.95 14.45 21.97
CA GLU A 145 6.20 13.07 22.45
C GLU A 145 6.44 13.01 23.99
N ASP A 146 7.27 13.91 24.53
CA ASP A 146 7.54 13.92 25.97
C ASP A 146 6.33 14.41 26.82
N GLU A 147 5.45 15.22 26.23
CA GLU A 147 4.23 15.73 26.89
C GLU A 147 3.10 14.69 26.85
N GLU A 148 3.07 13.83 25.84
CA GLU A 148 1.96 12.92 25.62
C GLU A 148 2.05 11.60 26.40
N ASP A 149 3.26 11.17 26.77
CA ASP A 149 3.49 9.97 27.58
C ASP A 149 2.60 9.87 28.82
N VAL A 150 2.34 11.01 29.49
CA VAL A 150 1.48 11.09 30.69
C VAL A 150 0.03 10.70 30.41
N HIS A 151 -0.41 10.88 29.17
CA HIS A 151 -1.76 10.56 28.71
C HIS A 151 -1.87 9.17 28.06
N LEU A 152 -0.74 8.54 27.77
CA LEU A 152 -0.68 7.19 27.20
C LEU A 152 -0.54 6.15 28.30
N ASN A 153 -1.12 4.96 28.07
CA ASN A 153 -0.87 3.82 28.96
C ASN A 153 0.45 3.13 28.61
N GLU A 154 0.99 2.35 29.54
CA GLU A 154 2.28 1.66 29.36
C GLU A 154 2.33 0.77 28.10
N GLY A 155 1.19 0.19 27.69
CA GLY A 155 1.12 -0.63 26.49
C GLY A 155 1.15 0.16 25.19
N MET A 156 0.57 1.36 25.17
CA MET A 156 0.64 2.33 24.07
C MET A 156 2.07 2.87 23.93
N GLN A 157 2.69 3.27 25.04
CA GLN A 157 4.10 3.67 25.08
C GLN A 157 4.99 2.51 24.58
N ALA A 158 4.68 1.27 24.96
CA ALA A 158 5.41 0.11 24.45
C ALA A 158 5.22 -0.14 22.95
N GLU A 159 4.11 0.28 22.34
CA GLU A 159 3.94 0.23 20.88
C GLU A 159 4.75 1.30 20.16
N GLU A 160 4.86 2.50 20.75
CA GLU A 160 5.66 3.63 20.25
C GLU A 160 7.15 3.41 20.37
N ASN A 161 7.60 2.91 21.53
CA ASN A 161 9.00 2.53 21.78
C ASN A 161 9.55 1.53 20.76
N ILE A 162 8.66 0.78 20.09
CA ILE A 162 9.03 -0.17 19.05
C ILE A 162 8.64 0.28 17.64
N PHE A 163 8.25 1.55 17.49
CA PHE A 163 7.84 2.21 16.26
C PHE A 163 6.73 1.48 15.49
N SER A 164 5.89 0.73 16.20
CA SER A 164 4.83 -0.07 15.59
C SER A 164 3.58 0.73 15.28
N ILE A 165 3.22 1.56 16.26
CA ILE A 165 2.07 2.45 16.27
C ILE A 165 2.60 3.77 16.83
N ASP A 166 2.00 4.85 16.36
CA ASP A 166 2.37 6.23 16.65
C ASP A 166 1.08 6.94 17.10
N TYR A 167 1.02 7.41 18.34
CA TYR A 167 -0.17 8.05 18.90
C TYR A 167 0.01 9.56 18.92
N ASP A 168 -0.90 10.30 18.27
CA ASP A 168 -0.97 11.75 18.47
C ASP A 168 -1.94 12.05 19.61
N VAL A 169 -1.49 12.76 20.64
CA VAL A 169 -2.38 13.27 21.70
C VAL A 169 -2.72 14.75 21.50
N TRP A 170 -4.02 15.01 21.36
CA TRP A 170 -4.58 16.36 21.27
C TRP A 170 -5.26 16.74 22.58
N ILE A 171 -4.97 17.94 23.10
CA ILE A 171 -5.60 18.46 24.32
C ILE A 171 -6.28 19.81 24.07
N ASP A 172 -7.47 20.00 24.64
CA ASP A 172 -8.08 21.32 24.81
C ASP A 172 -7.63 21.92 26.14
N GLU A 173 -6.78 22.94 26.11
CA GLU A 173 -6.24 23.58 27.33
C GLU A 173 -7.33 24.24 28.20
N LYS A 174 -8.52 24.52 27.67
CA LYS A 174 -9.60 25.16 28.44
C LYS A 174 -10.52 24.16 29.13
N THR A 175 -10.79 23.03 28.49
CA THR A 175 -11.74 22.03 28.98
C THR A 175 -11.05 20.74 29.44
N GLU A 176 -9.73 20.66 29.30
CA GLU A 176 -8.91 19.47 29.56
C GLU A 176 -9.41 18.23 28.78
N GLU A 177 -10.08 18.43 27.63
CA GLU A 177 -10.53 17.32 26.79
C GLU A 177 -9.32 16.74 26.07
N VAL A 178 -9.02 15.47 26.32
CA VAL A 178 -7.94 14.72 25.67
C VAL A 178 -8.51 13.86 24.55
N LYS A 179 -7.86 13.88 23.39
CA LYS A 179 -8.20 13.08 22.22
C LYS A 179 -6.96 12.41 21.66
N ILE A 180 -6.92 11.08 21.77
CA ILE A 180 -5.81 10.24 21.31
C ILE A 180 -6.15 9.68 19.93
N GLU A 181 -5.26 9.86 18.95
CA GLU A 181 -5.43 9.35 17.59
C GLU A 181 -4.29 8.39 17.20
N LYS A 182 -4.65 7.18 16.77
CA LYS A 182 -3.72 6.09 16.46
C LYS A 182 -3.28 6.06 15.00
N TYR A 183 -1.99 6.11 14.71
CA TYR A 183 -1.39 5.99 13.37
C TYR A 183 -0.49 4.76 13.24
N GLN A 184 -0.34 4.23 12.03
CA GLN A 184 0.58 3.12 11.79
C GLN A 184 2.02 3.66 11.84
N GLY A 185 2.87 3.02 12.65
CA GLY A 185 4.28 3.35 12.75
C GLY A 185 5.10 2.83 11.57
N HIS A 186 6.41 2.98 11.68
CA HIS A 186 7.37 2.63 10.63
C HIS A 186 7.67 1.12 10.59
N LEU A 187 7.58 0.45 11.74
CA LEU A 187 7.85 -0.98 11.86
C LEU A 187 6.55 -1.78 11.89
N ILE A 188 6.55 -2.91 11.19
CA ILE A 188 5.41 -3.83 11.19
C ILE A 188 5.60 -4.82 12.34
N SER A 189 4.77 -4.72 13.35
CA SER A 189 4.69 -5.70 14.44
C SER A 189 3.35 -6.45 14.40
N LEU A 190 3.34 -7.64 15.00
CA LEU A 190 2.12 -8.42 15.14
C LEU A 190 1.40 -8.04 16.43
N GLN A 191 0.07 -8.20 16.42
CA GLN A 191 -0.72 -8.08 17.64
C GLN A 191 -0.43 -9.26 18.58
N CYS A 192 -0.18 -8.96 19.85
CA CYS A 192 -0.03 -9.98 20.87
C CYS A 192 -1.40 -10.52 21.30
N ASN A 193 -1.61 -11.83 21.20
CA ASN A 193 -2.86 -12.47 21.63
C ASN A 193 -3.13 -12.39 23.14
N ASN A 194 -2.10 -12.10 23.95
CA ASN A 194 -2.23 -12.03 25.41
C ASN A 194 -2.62 -10.61 25.88
N CYS A 195 -1.87 -9.59 25.47
CA CYS A 195 -2.09 -8.21 25.93
C CYS A 195 -2.81 -7.31 24.90
N GLY A 196 -3.04 -7.78 23.67
CA GLY A 196 -3.77 -7.02 22.64
C GLY A 196 -2.98 -5.92 21.92
N PHE A 197 -1.81 -5.54 22.42
CA PHE A 197 -0.93 -4.55 21.80
C PHE A 197 -0.12 -5.12 20.63
N TYR A 198 0.21 -4.26 19.66
CA TYR A 198 1.06 -4.51 18.51
C TYR A 198 2.53 -4.49 18.89
N THR A 199 2.92 -5.34 19.83
CA THR A 199 4.28 -5.38 20.39
C THR A 199 5.00 -6.71 20.15
N MET A 200 4.40 -7.60 19.35
CA MET A 200 4.97 -8.91 19.05
C MET A 200 5.97 -8.83 17.88
N ARG A 201 7.23 -9.14 18.15
CA ARG A 201 8.33 -9.15 17.16
C ARG A 201 8.98 -10.53 17.05
N VAL A 202 9.59 -10.82 15.90
CA VAL A 202 10.45 -12.01 15.73
C VAL A 202 11.75 -11.77 16.49
N GLN A 203 12.06 -12.63 17.47
CA GLN A 203 13.32 -12.58 18.21
C GLN A 203 14.40 -13.46 17.58
N ARG A 204 14.02 -14.67 17.17
CA ARG A 204 14.92 -15.63 16.55
C ARG A 204 14.17 -16.53 15.58
N GLU A 205 14.89 -17.02 14.59
CA GLU A 205 14.40 -18.02 13.66
C GLU A 205 15.34 -19.23 13.74
N GLU A 206 14.75 -20.42 13.78
CA GLU A 206 15.47 -21.69 13.94
C GLU A 206 15.01 -22.68 12.87
N ILE A 207 15.95 -23.39 12.24
CA ILE A 207 15.64 -24.47 11.31
C ILE A 207 15.50 -25.75 12.12
N VAL A 208 14.27 -26.25 12.26
CA VAL A 208 13.97 -27.44 13.09
C VAL A 208 14.28 -28.73 12.34
N GLU A 209 13.95 -28.77 11.05
CA GLU A 209 14.15 -29.94 10.22
C GLU A 209 14.86 -29.53 8.92
N ARG A 210 15.84 -30.34 8.53
CA ARG A 210 16.50 -30.27 7.23
C ARG A 210 16.13 -31.50 6.42
N ALA A 211 15.97 -31.33 5.11
CA ALA A 211 15.77 -32.44 4.19
C ALA A 211 17.09 -33.21 3.98
N GLU A 212 17.01 -34.35 3.28
CA GLU A 212 18.14 -35.24 2.99
C GLU A 212 19.28 -34.54 2.22
N ASP A 213 18.93 -33.55 1.40
CA ASP A 213 19.86 -32.69 0.66
C ASP A 213 20.49 -31.58 1.52
N GLY A 214 20.18 -31.54 2.82
CA GLY A 214 20.63 -30.52 3.77
C GLY A 214 19.88 -29.19 3.69
N SER A 215 18.92 -29.05 2.77
CA SER A 215 18.09 -27.84 2.64
C SER A 215 17.13 -27.70 3.82
N PRO A 216 16.82 -26.47 4.26
CA PRO A 216 15.92 -26.28 5.40
C PRO A 216 14.49 -26.61 4.97
N LYS A 217 13.85 -27.54 5.69
CA LYS A 217 12.48 -28.01 5.41
C LYS A 217 11.47 -27.28 6.28
N GLU A 218 11.81 -27.04 7.55
CA GLU A 218 10.93 -26.41 8.52
C GLU A 218 11.63 -25.29 9.28
N LEU A 219 10.99 -24.12 9.31
CA LEU A 219 11.41 -22.92 10.02
C LEU A 219 10.50 -22.68 11.22
N LEU A 220 11.08 -22.55 12.40
CA LEU A 220 10.39 -22.12 13.60
C LEU A 220 10.75 -20.67 13.89
N LYS A 221 9.77 -19.77 13.81
CA LYS A 221 9.95 -18.38 14.23
C LYS A 221 9.51 -18.22 15.67
N HIS A 222 10.41 -17.74 16.52
CA HIS A 222 10.13 -17.40 17.90
C HIS A 222 9.80 -15.91 17.98
N TYR A 223 8.56 -15.66 18.36
CA TYR A 223 8.05 -14.34 18.62
C TYR A 223 8.09 -14.05 20.12
N GLN A 224 8.37 -12.80 20.46
CA GLN A 224 8.23 -12.31 21.81
C GLN A 224 7.56 -10.96 21.79
N CYS A 225 6.62 -10.78 22.71
CA CYS A 225 5.99 -9.51 22.97
C CYS A 225 6.94 -8.60 23.75
N SER A 226 7.24 -7.41 23.25
CA SER A 226 8.10 -6.45 23.95
C SER A 226 7.50 -5.96 25.27
N TYR A 227 6.15 -5.90 25.36
CA TYR A 227 5.42 -5.43 26.54
C TYR A 227 5.24 -6.53 27.58
N CYS A 228 4.32 -7.48 27.37
CA CYS A 228 4.02 -8.52 28.37
C CYS A 228 5.00 -9.71 28.38
N LYS A 229 6.07 -9.65 27.58
CA LYS A 229 7.09 -10.70 27.44
C LYS A 229 6.58 -12.10 27.05
N ASN A 230 5.31 -12.22 26.67
CA ASN A 230 4.73 -13.47 26.19
C ASN A 230 5.48 -13.98 24.96
N ILE A 231 5.80 -15.28 24.97
CA ILE A 231 6.58 -15.95 23.93
C ILE A 231 5.64 -16.84 23.13
N ARG A 232 5.79 -16.85 21.81
CA ARG A 232 5.06 -17.73 20.91
C ARG A 232 6.02 -18.27 19.87
N ALA A 233 5.93 -19.55 19.55
CA ALA A 233 6.62 -20.11 18.38
C ALA A 233 5.58 -20.50 17.33
N THR A 234 5.86 -20.23 16.06
CA THR A 234 5.05 -20.75 14.96
C THR A 234 5.93 -21.38 13.90
N GLN A 235 5.51 -22.56 13.47
CA GLN A 235 6.21 -23.35 12.47
C GLN A 235 5.74 -22.94 11.07
N PHE A 236 6.70 -22.83 10.16
CA PHE A 236 6.49 -22.54 8.76
C PHE A 236 7.21 -23.60 7.93
N THR A 237 6.50 -24.23 7.01
CA THR A 237 7.14 -25.11 6.03
C THR A 237 7.86 -24.27 4.99
N ILE A 238 9.15 -24.49 4.82
CA ILE A 238 9.95 -23.80 3.80
C ILE A 238 9.67 -24.47 2.46
N SER A 239 9.31 -23.66 1.47
CA SER A 239 9.13 -24.11 0.09
C SER A 239 10.47 -24.51 -0.50
N ARG A 240 10.57 -25.76 -1.00
CA ARG A 240 11.75 -26.27 -1.73
C ARG A 240 11.80 -25.85 -3.20
N LYS A 241 10.89 -24.97 -3.62
CA LYS A 241 10.85 -24.48 -4.99
C LYS A 241 12.14 -23.74 -5.30
N GLU A 242 12.77 -24.10 -6.41
CA GLU A 242 13.95 -23.42 -6.92
C GLU A 242 13.55 -22.18 -7.73
N SER A 243 14.53 -21.34 -8.09
CA SER A 243 14.29 -20.15 -8.93
C SER A 243 13.53 -20.50 -10.22
N GLU A 244 13.79 -21.68 -10.78
CA GLU A 244 13.12 -22.27 -11.93
C GLU A 244 11.64 -22.54 -11.68
N ASP A 245 11.29 -23.07 -10.50
CA ASP A 245 9.90 -23.33 -10.11
C ASP A 245 9.08 -22.04 -9.92
N TYR A 246 9.76 -20.92 -9.66
CA TYR A 246 9.15 -19.60 -9.59
C TYR A 246 9.04 -18.88 -10.95
N LYS A 247 9.61 -19.41 -12.05
CA LYS A 247 9.52 -18.77 -13.38
C LYS A 247 8.08 -18.56 -13.84
N HIS A 248 7.18 -19.48 -13.47
CA HIS A 248 5.75 -19.39 -13.78
C HIS A 248 4.92 -18.74 -12.67
N VAL A 249 5.51 -18.57 -11.47
CA VAL A 249 4.88 -17.87 -10.36
C VAL A 249 5.14 -16.38 -10.53
N LYS A 250 4.20 -15.67 -11.17
CA LYS A 250 4.29 -14.21 -11.26
C LYS A 250 4.38 -13.63 -9.83
N PRO A 251 5.45 -12.90 -9.48
CA PRO A 251 5.53 -12.28 -8.16
C PRO A 251 4.30 -11.38 -7.97
N LYS A 252 3.62 -11.52 -6.82
CA LYS A 252 2.43 -10.71 -6.49
C LYS A 252 2.76 -9.24 -6.24
N TYR A 253 4.04 -8.87 -6.25
CA TYR A 253 4.51 -7.51 -6.03
C TYR A 253 4.96 -6.85 -7.33
N ARG A 254 4.41 -5.65 -7.59
CA ARG A 254 4.93 -4.72 -8.59
C ARG A 254 6.33 -4.31 -8.15
N LYS A 255 7.33 -4.48 -9.04
CA LYS A 255 8.70 -3.97 -8.84
C LYS A 255 8.61 -2.47 -8.50
N ARG A 256 8.81 -2.13 -7.23
CA ARG A 256 9.03 -0.76 -6.80
C ARG A 256 10.45 -0.36 -7.17
N SER A 257 10.60 0.93 -7.47
CA SER A 257 11.82 1.57 -7.94
C SER A 257 13.04 1.27 -7.08
N LYS A 258 14.15 0.97 -7.78
CA LYS A 258 15.48 0.52 -7.32
C LYS A 258 15.45 -0.94 -6.86
N ASN A 259 16.29 -1.77 -7.47
CA ASN A 259 16.44 -3.22 -7.25
C ASN A 259 16.89 -3.58 -5.82
N ILE A 260 16.15 -3.12 -4.81
CA ILE A 260 16.41 -3.30 -3.39
C ILE A 260 15.18 -4.02 -2.85
N GLU A 261 15.33 -5.30 -2.57
CA GLU A 261 14.26 -6.15 -2.05
C GLU A 261 14.17 -6.06 -0.52
N LEU A 262 15.32 -5.86 0.15
CA LEU A 262 15.45 -5.76 1.60
C LEU A 262 16.77 -5.07 1.94
N ILE A 263 16.78 -4.17 2.91
CA ILE A 263 18.01 -3.64 3.52
C ILE A 263 18.07 -4.15 4.95
N LYS A 264 19.10 -4.93 5.27
CA LYS A 264 19.38 -5.40 6.62
C LYS A 264 20.51 -4.59 7.22
N LEU A 265 20.23 -3.86 8.29
CA LEU A 265 21.18 -3.01 9.00
C LEU A 265 21.54 -3.67 10.33
N ASP A 266 22.82 -4.05 10.46
CA ASP A 266 23.38 -4.57 11.70
C ASP A 266 24.18 -3.47 12.40
N ILE A 267 23.68 -2.98 13.54
CA ILE A 267 24.36 -1.97 14.34
C ILE A 267 25.05 -2.65 15.52
N HIS A 268 26.36 -2.48 15.61
CA HIS A 268 27.21 -3.00 16.66
C HIS A 268 27.56 -1.88 17.64
N SER A 269 27.19 -2.04 18.91
CA SER A 269 27.62 -1.16 20.00
C SER A 269 29.02 -1.54 20.46
N ALA A 270 29.82 -0.54 20.86
CA ALA A 270 31.13 -0.73 21.47
C ALA A 270 31.07 -1.55 22.78
N LEU A 271 29.89 -1.60 23.42
CA LEU A 271 29.63 -2.38 24.64
C LEU A 271 29.20 -3.83 24.35
N GLY A 272 29.29 -4.29 23.09
CA GLY A 272 29.05 -5.69 22.71
C GLY A 272 27.62 -6.04 22.31
N GLY A 273 26.71 -5.07 22.21
CA GLY A 273 25.35 -5.28 21.72
C GLY A 273 25.25 -5.30 20.19
N LYS A 274 24.65 -6.34 19.60
CA LYS A 274 24.28 -6.38 18.18
C LYS A 274 22.76 -6.22 18.03
N LYS A 275 22.32 -5.24 17.25
CA LYS A 275 20.91 -5.07 16.87
C LYS A 275 20.78 -5.12 15.36
N THR A 276 19.77 -5.82 14.88
CA THR A 276 19.51 -6.07 13.47
C THR A 276 18.15 -5.50 13.12
N PHE A 277 18.10 -4.65 12.09
CA PHE A 277 16.88 -4.01 11.60
C PHE A 277 16.71 -4.26 10.12
N GLU A 278 15.46 -4.35 9.66
CA GLU A 278 15.11 -4.63 8.27
C GLU A 278 14.24 -3.51 7.71
N PHE A 279 14.61 -3.00 6.54
CA PHE A 279 13.95 -1.86 5.88
C PHE A 279 13.67 -2.17 4.42
N GLN A 280 12.65 -1.51 3.85
CA GLN A 280 12.24 -1.70 2.46
C GLN A 280 12.81 -0.61 1.53
N SER A 281 13.29 0.51 2.07
CA SER A 281 13.87 1.60 1.30
C SER A 281 15.06 2.26 1.99
N ILE A 282 15.95 2.87 1.20
CA ILE A 282 17.09 3.64 1.72
C ILE A 282 16.62 4.85 2.54
N GLU A 283 15.48 5.45 2.16
CA GLU A 283 14.91 6.62 2.83
C GLU A 283 14.48 6.29 4.27
N GLU A 284 13.87 5.12 4.48
CA GLU A 284 13.53 4.61 5.82
C GLU A 284 14.78 4.38 6.66
N VAL A 285 15.84 3.80 6.09
CA VAL A 285 17.11 3.57 6.79
C VAL A 285 17.74 4.89 7.23
N GLN A 286 17.78 5.89 6.35
CA GLN A 286 18.37 7.20 6.67
C GLN A 286 17.60 7.92 7.78
N LYS A 287 16.26 7.87 7.72
CA LYS A 287 15.43 8.46 8.77
C LYS A 287 15.65 7.74 10.11
N PHE A 288 15.63 6.41 10.10
CA PHE A 288 15.90 5.59 11.27
C PHE A 288 17.27 5.91 11.89
N LEU A 289 18.33 6.00 11.09
CA LEU A 289 19.67 6.31 11.57
C LEU A 289 19.80 7.70 12.20
N ASN A 290 18.98 8.67 11.78
CA ASN A 290 18.98 10.01 12.38
C ASN A 290 18.28 10.05 13.75
N GLU A 291 17.35 9.13 13.99
CA GLU A 291 16.55 9.04 15.22
C GLU A 291 17.06 7.96 16.18
N PHE A 292 17.96 7.08 15.71
CA PHE A 292 18.43 5.91 16.45
C PHE A 292 19.35 6.28 17.60
N ASP A 293 18.94 5.87 18.80
CA ASP A 293 19.72 5.96 20.02
C ASP A 293 19.78 4.57 20.68
N PHE A 294 20.98 4.10 21.01
CA PHE A 294 21.16 2.77 21.60
C PHE A 294 20.48 2.66 22.97
N ASP A 295 20.41 3.75 23.72
CA ASP A 295 19.91 3.80 25.10
C ASP A 295 18.37 3.77 25.16
N LYS A 296 17.70 4.16 24.07
CA LYS A 296 16.23 4.10 23.94
C LYS A 296 15.68 2.72 23.57
N VAL A 297 16.54 1.80 23.13
CA VAL A 297 16.11 0.52 22.51
C VAL A 297 16.34 -0.67 23.47
N VAL A 298 16.38 -0.44 24.78
CA VAL A 298 16.53 -1.50 25.81
C VAL A 298 15.24 -2.30 25.98
#